data_AF-A0A929BHW5-F1
#
_entry.id   AF-A0A929BHW5-F1
#
_cell.length_a   1.000
_cell.length_b   1.000
_cell.length_c   1.000
_cell.angle_alpha   90.00
_cell.angle_beta   90.00
_cell.angle_gamma   90.00
#
_symmetry.space_group_name_H-M   'P 1'
#
loop_
_entity.id
_entity.type
_entity.pdbx_description
1 polymer ?
#
loop_
_entity_poly.entity_id
_entity_poly.type
_entity_poly.pdbx_seq_one_letter_code
_entity_poly.pdbx_strand_id
1 'polypeptide(L)'
;MADTSASQRCLDAAYRYLSYRPRSEGEVRQRLLRHGFANEEVDEAIAKLKEQKLIDDFAFAQFWKDSRLSFRPKSKRLIARELRGKRVDADIVYEMTKDIDDELNAYKIGCSRIAF
;
A
#
# COMPACT_ATOMS: atom_id res chain seq x y z
N MET A 1 -31.20 0.62 16.22
CA MET A 1 -30.87 0.86 14.79
C MET A 1 -30.10 2.18 14.62
N ALA A 2 -29.06 2.44 15.45
CA ALA A 2 -28.30 3.69 15.40
C ALA A 2 -26.89 3.52 14.80
N ASP A 3 -26.34 2.30 14.80
CA ASP A 3 -24.94 2.03 14.45
C ASP A 3 -24.68 1.96 12.93
N THR A 4 -25.70 1.67 12.12
CA THR A 4 -25.56 1.60 10.65
C THR A 4 -25.10 2.94 10.05
N SER A 5 -25.46 4.07 10.66
CA SER A 5 -25.10 5.39 10.11
C SER A 5 -23.63 5.75 10.30
N ALA A 6 -23.01 5.31 11.40
CA ALA A 6 -21.60 5.58 11.70
C ALA A 6 -20.69 4.70 10.84
N SER A 7 -20.98 3.40 10.80
CA SER A 7 -20.30 2.42 9.93
C SER A 7 -20.41 2.81 8.44
N GLN A 8 -21.57 3.29 7.98
CA GLN A 8 -21.74 3.78 6.61
C GLN A 8 -20.90 5.03 6.32
N ARG A 9 -20.81 6.00 7.25
CA ARG A 9 -19.95 7.18 7.09
C ARG A 9 -18.46 6.81 7.06
N CYS A 10 -18.06 5.81 7.85
CA CYS A 10 -16.70 5.27 7.86
C CYS A 10 -16.35 4.67 6.48
N LEU A 11 -17.24 3.84 5.93
CA LEU A 11 -17.10 3.26 4.59
C LEU A 11 -17.05 4.33 3.50
N ASP A 12 -17.97 5.30 3.51
CA ASP A 12 -17.99 6.39 2.51
C ASP A 12 -16.69 7.20 2.54
N ALA A 13 -16.15 7.47 3.73
CA ALA A 13 -14.87 8.15 3.89
C ALA A 13 -13.71 7.29 3.33
N ALA A 14 -13.74 5.98 3.53
CA ALA A 14 -12.75 5.06 2.99
C ALA A 14 -12.82 4.99 1.46
N TYR A 15 -14.02 4.87 0.87
CA TYR A 15 -14.21 4.87 -0.59
C TYR A 15 -13.68 6.14 -1.23
N ARG A 16 -14.00 7.31 -0.66
CA ARG A 16 -13.45 8.59 -1.12
C ARG A 16 -11.93 8.64 -1.02
N TYR A 17 -11.33 7.99 -0.03
CA TYR A 17 -9.88 7.97 0.11
C TYR A 17 -9.19 7.05 -0.90
N LEU A 18 -9.81 5.91 -1.20
CA LEU A 18 -9.32 4.92 -2.17
C LEU A 18 -9.50 5.36 -3.63
N SER A 19 -10.51 6.19 -3.94
CA SER A 19 -10.79 6.61 -5.32
C SER A 19 -9.67 7.43 -5.97
N TYR A 20 -8.84 8.12 -5.19
CA TYR A 20 -7.74 8.94 -5.73
C TYR A 20 -6.52 8.12 -6.18
N ARG A 21 -6.16 7.07 -5.42
CA ARG A 21 -5.03 6.18 -5.71
C ARG A 21 -5.14 4.91 -4.85
N PRO A 22 -4.56 3.77 -5.28
CA PRO A 22 -4.48 2.58 -4.44
C PRO A 22 -3.71 2.89 -3.14
N ARG A 23 -4.26 2.40 -2.02
CA ARG A 23 -3.73 2.59 -0.65
C ARG A 23 -3.55 1.24 0.03
N SER A 24 -2.62 1.17 0.96
CA SER A 24 -2.53 0.05 1.90
C SER A 24 -3.62 0.14 2.97
N GLU A 25 -3.94 -1.00 3.56
CA GLU A 25 -4.81 -1.14 4.73
C GLU A 25 -4.37 -0.21 5.86
N GLY A 26 -3.07 -0.19 6.16
CA GLY A 26 -2.53 0.66 7.22
C GLY A 26 -2.64 2.17 6.94
N GLU A 27 -2.64 2.61 5.68
CA GLU A 27 -2.97 4.01 5.34
C GLU A 27 -4.45 4.30 5.58
N VAL A 28 -5.36 3.40 5.19
CA VAL A 28 -6.81 3.56 5.35
C VAL A 28 -7.20 3.55 6.83
N ARG A 29 -6.74 2.56 7.60
CA ARG A 29 -6.98 2.46 9.04
C ARG A 29 -6.53 3.73 9.78
N GLN A 30 -5.31 4.21 9.52
CA GLN A 30 -4.84 5.44 10.15
C GLN A 30 -5.69 6.66 9.76
N ARG A 31 -6.12 6.75 8.50
CA ARG A 31 -6.94 7.85 8.01
C ARG A 31 -8.29 7.89 8.72
N LEU A 32 -8.94 6.74 8.88
CA LEU A 32 -10.24 6.64 9.55
C LEU A 32 -10.14 6.94 11.05
N LEU A 33 -9.12 6.40 11.73
CA LEU A 33 -8.87 6.73 13.14
C LEU A 33 -8.61 8.23 13.37
N ARG A 34 -7.86 8.88 12.46
CA ARG A 34 -7.67 10.34 12.50
C ARG A 34 -8.95 11.14 12.26
N HIS A 35 -9.95 10.55 11.60
CA HIS A 35 -11.26 11.16 11.41
C HIS A 35 -12.19 11.01 12.62
N GLY A 36 -11.77 10.28 13.66
CA GLY A 36 -12.51 10.12 14.91
C GLY A 36 -13.44 8.91 14.95
N PHE A 37 -13.33 7.99 14.00
CA PHE A 37 -14.09 6.73 14.04
C PHE A 37 -13.54 5.79 15.12
N ALA A 38 -14.43 5.01 15.75
CA ALA A 38 -14.05 4.01 16.73
C ALA A 38 -13.29 2.83 16.08
N ASN A 39 -12.42 2.16 16.83
CA ASN A 39 -11.65 1.01 16.30
C ASN A 39 -12.55 -0.07 15.70
N GLU A 40 -13.68 -0.37 16.36
CA GLU A 40 -14.64 -1.39 15.89
C GLU A 40 -15.26 -1.02 14.54
N GLU A 41 -15.64 0.25 14.34
CA GLU A 41 -16.17 0.75 13.06
C GLU A 41 -15.12 0.72 11.95
N VAL A 42 -13.86 1.01 12.29
CA VAL A 42 -12.76 0.95 11.34
C VAL A 42 -12.47 -0.49 10.93
N ASP A 43 -12.48 -1.42 11.87
CA ASP A 43 -12.24 -2.84 11.59
C ASP A 43 -13.35 -3.44 10.72
N GLU A 44 -14.61 -3.08 11.00
CA GLU A 44 -15.74 -3.47 10.15
C GLU A 44 -15.63 -2.90 8.73
N ALA A 45 -15.25 -1.63 8.61
CA ALA A 45 -15.05 -0.99 7.30
C ALA A 45 -13.90 -1.64 6.52
N ILE A 46 -12.78 -1.92 7.17
CA ILE A 46 -11.63 -2.60 6.54
C ILE A 46 -12.02 -4.01 6.09
N ALA A 47 -12.75 -4.77 6.92
CA ALA A 47 -13.22 -6.12 6.57
C ALA A 47 -14.08 -6.09 5.30
N LYS A 48 -15.06 -5.18 5.22
CA LYS A 48 -15.90 -4.98 4.02
C LYS A 48 -15.10 -4.58 2.79
N LEU A 49 -14.10 -3.70 2.94
CA LEU A 49 -13.23 -3.27 1.84
C LEU A 49 -12.35 -4.42 1.33
N LYS A 50 -11.90 -5.32 2.22
CA LYS A 50 -11.19 -6.55 1.86
C LYS A 50 -12.09 -7.55 1.14
N GLU A 51 -13.32 -7.75 1.61
CA GLU A 51 -14.32 -8.59 0.93
C GLU A 51 -14.60 -8.11 -0.51
N GLN A 52 -14.66 -6.79 -0.69
CA GLN A 52 -14.83 -6.15 -2.00
C GLN A 52 -13.54 -6.11 -2.84
N LYS A 53 -12.41 -6.64 -2.32
CA LYS A 53 -11.08 -6.62 -2.95
C LYS A 53 -10.59 -5.21 -3.32
N LEU A 54 -11.04 -4.19 -2.60
CA LEU A 54 -10.62 -2.80 -2.79
C LEU A 54 -9.34 -2.48 -2.02
N ILE A 55 -9.05 -3.25 -0.97
CA ILE A 55 -7.80 -3.19 -0.22
C ILE A 55 -7.17 -4.57 -0.22
N ASP A 56 -5.95 -4.64 -0.70
CA ASP A 56 -5.08 -5.80 -0.66
C ASP A 56 -3.65 -5.32 -0.53
N ASP A 57 -3.04 -5.52 0.65
CA ASP A 57 -1.68 -5.06 0.94
C ASP A 57 -0.64 -5.80 0.10
N PHE A 58 -0.89 -7.05 -0.29
CA PHE A 58 0.00 -7.82 -1.15
C PHE A 58 -0.05 -7.28 -2.57
N ALA A 59 -1.26 -7.11 -3.13
CA ALA A 59 -1.43 -6.53 -4.46
C ALA A 59 -0.89 -5.08 -4.52
N PHE A 60 -1.12 -4.30 -3.47
CA PHE A 60 -0.56 -2.95 -3.34
C PHE A 60 0.97 -2.97 -3.34
N ALA A 61 1.58 -3.86 -2.55
CA ALA A 61 3.03 -3.94 -2.45
C ALA A 61 3.68 -4.43 -3.76
N GLN A 62 3.03 -5.36 -4.46
CA GLN A 62 3.45 -5.80 -5.80
C GLN A 62 3.38 -4.65 -6.81
N PHE A 63 2.24 -3.96 -6.89
CA PHE A 63 2.08 -2.78 -7.76
C PHE A 63 3.13 -1.70 -7.47
N TRP A 64 3.44 -1.47 -6.19
CA TRP A 64 4.45 -0.51 -5.77
C TRP A 64 5.87 -0.93 -6.19
N LYS A 65 6.21 -2.22 -6.01
CA LYS A 65 7.48 -2.80 -6.46
C LYS A 65 7.66 -2.60 -7.96
N ASP A 66 6.68 -3.01 -8.76
CA ASP A 66 6.76 -2.98 -10.21
C ASP A 66 6.86 -1.54 -10.74
N SER A 67 6.11 -0.62 -10.13
CA SER A 67 6.20 0.82 -10.41
C SER A 67 7.60 1.39 -10.16
N ARG A 68 8.29 0.93 -9.10
CA ARG A 68 9.64 1.40 -8.73
C ARG A 68 10.75 0.76 -9.54
N LEU A 69 10.57 -0.47 -10.00
CA LEU A 69 11.51 -1.14 -10.90
C LEU A 69 11.42 -0.58 -12.32
N SER A 70 10.24 -0.12 -12.74
CA SER A 70 10.00 0.41 -14.10
C SER A 70 10.62 1.79 -14.35
N PHE A 71 10.66 2.69 -13.36
CA PHE A 71 11.00 4.11 -13.54
C PHE A 71 12.43 4.51 -13.11
N ARG A 72 13.41 3.62 -13.30
CA ARG A 72 14.80 3.59 -12.78
C ARG A 72 14.91 2.62 -11.61
N PRO A 73 15.62 1.50 -11.76
CA PRO A 73 15.76 0.50 -10.72
C PRO A 73 16.19 1.14 -9.40
N LYS A 74 15.27 1.17 -8.43
CA LYS A 74 15.59 1.60 -7.07
C LYS A 74 16.07 0.40 -6.28
N SER A 75 16.98 0.64 -5.33
CA SER A 75 17.49 -0.40 -4.46
C SER A 75 16.39 -0.99 -3.58
N LYS A 76 16.48 -2.29 -3.31
CA LYS A 76 15.66 -3.10 -2.40
C LYS A 76 15.41 -2.38 -1.09
N ARG A 77 16.47 -1.79 -0.51
CA ARG A 77 16.40 -1.02 0.75
C ARG A 77 15.43 0.16 0.66
N LEU A 78 15.41 0.88 -0.47
CA LEU A 78 14.51 2.02 -0.65
C LEU A 78 13.06 1.55 -0.79
N ILE A 79 12.82 0.52 -1.61
CA ILE A 79 11.47 -0.05 -1.81
C ILE A 79 10.91 -0.58 -0.48
N ALA A 80 11.71 -1.33 0.28
CA ALA A 80 11.33 -1.83 1.60
C ALA A 80 11.00 -0.69 2.58
N ARG A 81 11.80 0.38 2.57
CA ARG A 81 11.56 1.56 3.43
C ARG A 81 10.27 2.28 3.04
N GLU A 82 10.00 2.44 1.75
CA GLU A 82 8.76 3.06 1.27
C GLU A 82 7.53 2.24 1.68
N LEU A 83 7.55 0.92 1.46
CA LEU A 83 6.44 0.03 1.84
C LEU A 83 6.18 0.02 3.35
N ARG A 84 7.23 -0.01 4.18
CA ARG A 84 7.07 0.16 5.64
C ARG A 84 6.51 1.53 6.01
N GLY A 85 6.93 2.59 5.32
CA GLY A 85 6.34 3.92 5.47
C GLY A 85 4.85 3.98 5.09
N LYS A 86 4.42 3.08 4.20
CA LYS A 86 3.01 2.84 3.87
C LYS A 86 2.29 1.90 4.84
N ARG A 87 2.95 1.46 5.93
CA ARG A 87 2.37 0.53 6.90
C ARG A 87 1.89 -0.78 6.29
N VAL A 88 2.57 -1.24 5.24
CA VAL A 88 2.42 -2.61 4.77
C VAL A 88 3.09 -3.52 5.78
N ASP A 89 2.48 -4.68 6.02
CA ASP A 89 3.00 -5.68 6.95
C ASP A 89 4.45 -6.08 6.63
N ALA A 90 5.25 -6.32 7.67
CA ALA A 90 6.67 -6.64 7.53
C ALA A 90 6.89 -7.93 6.72
N ASP A 91 6.00 -8.91 6.85
CA ASP A 91 6.07 -10.19 6.13
C ASP A 91 5.83 -9.97 4.63
N ILE A 92 4.85 -9.14 4.28
CA ILE A 92 4.57 -8.76 2.88
C ILE A 92 5.74 -7.96 2.30
N VAL A 93 6.30 -7.03 3.07
CA VAL A 93 7.48 -6.27 2.65
C VAL A 93 8.65 -7.21 2.36
N TYR A 94 8.90 -8.17 3.25
CA TYR A 94 9.96 -9.15 3.07
C TYR A 94 9.72 -9.97 1.81
N GLU A 95 8.52 -10.53 1.65
CA GLU A 95 8.14 -11.38 0.52
C GLU A 95 8.26 -10.64 -0.82
N MET A 96 7.86 -9.36 -0.88
CA MET A 96 7.98 -8.56 -2.11
C MET A 96 9.40 -8.17 -2.45
N THR A 97 10.27 -8.05 -1.44
CA THR A 97 11.63 -7.52 -1.63
C THR A 97 12.70 -8.62 -1.66
N LYS A 98 12.37 -9.86 -1.28
CA LYS A 98 13.33 -10.97 -1.22
C LYS A 98 14.03 -11.20 -2.57
N ASP A 99 13.28 -11.14 -3.67
CA ASP A 99 13.75 -11.43 -5.03
C ASP A 99 14.36 -10.22 -5.75
N ILE A 100 14.46 -9.07 -5.08
CA ILE A 100 15.09 -7.88 -5.68
C ILE A 100 16.60 -8.00 -5.57
N ASP A 101 17.25 -8.16 -6.72
CA ASP A 101 18.70 -8.14 -6.85
C ASP A 101 19.19 -6.70 -7.11
N ASP A 102 19.85 -6.13 -6.10
CA ASP A 102 20.40 -4.77 -6.15
C ASP A 102 21.58 -4.65 -7.13
N GLU A 103 22.32 -5.72 -7.38
CA GLU A 103 23.51 -5.73 -8.25
C GLU A 103 23.10 -5.70 -9.73
N LEU A 104 22.10 -6.52 -10.11
CA LEU A 104 21.48 -6.47 -11.44
C LEU A 104 20.83 -5.11 -11.72
N ASN A 105 20.21 -4.50 -10.70
CA ASN A 105 19.61 -3.19 -10.82
C ASN A 105 20.64 -2.07 -11.02
N ALA A 106 21.78 -2.13 -10.31
CA ALA A 106 22.89 -1.20 -10.49
C ALA A 106 23.51 -1.30 -11.89
N TYR A 107 23.68 -2.52 -12.40
CA TYR A 107 24.17 -2.77 -13.75
C TYR A 107 23.27 -2.14 -14.83
N LYS A 108 21.94 -2.32 -14.73
CA LYS A 108 20.97 -1.74 -15.68
C LYS A 108 21.03 -0.20 -15.73
N ILE A 109 21.24 0.46 -14.58
CA ILE A 109 21.38 1.93 -14.53
C ILE A 109 22.68 2.39 -15.17
N GLY A 110 23.76 1.61 -15.02
CA GLY A 110 25.05 1.86 -15.65
C GLY A 110 24.95 1.82 -17.18
N CYS A 111 24.30 0.80 -17.74
CA CYS A 111 24.12 0.66 -19.19
C CYS A 111 23.17 1.73 -19.78
N SER A 112 22.09 2.11 -19.09
CA SER A 112 21.13 3.10 -19.63
C SER A 112 21.65 4.55 -19.63
N ARG A 113 22.85 4.79 -19.09
CA ARG A 113 23.50 6.11 -19.01
C ARG A 113 24.56 6.29 -20.10
N ILE A 114 24.80 5.25 -20.90
CA ILE A 114 25.68 5.21 -22.07
C ILE A 114 24.82 4.84 -23.29
N ALA A 115 23.82 5.66 -23.59
CA ALA A 115 23.20 5.69 -24.90
C ALA A 115 23.24 7.17 -25.31
N PHE A 116 24.14 7.46 -26.24
CA PHE A 116 24.30 8.76 -26.89
C PHE A 116 23.10 9.10 -27.76
#